data_AF-A0A966QCF9-F1
#
_entry.id   AF-A0A966QCF9-F1
#
_cell.length_a   1.000
_cell.length_b   1.000
_cell.length_c   1.000
_cell.angle_alpha   90.00
_cell.angle_beta   90.00
_cell.angle_gamma   90.00
#
_symmetry.space_group_name_H-M   'P 1'
#
loop_
_entity.id
_entity.type
_entity.pdbx_description
1 polymer ?
#
loop_
_entity_poly.entity_id
_entity_poly.type
_entity_poly.pdbx_seq_one_letter_code
_entity_poly.pdbx_strand_id
1 'polypeptide(L)'
;MASLQWHHSCQMVIDSQAIGKALGDLGFSIANSDLESGYIFALADANKKMAGESLSILISWSPVRLDGYLVEVRSKEPALSNKRSRAEQISELLKKSLVKLLCRP
;
A
#
# COMPACT_ATOMS: atom_id res chain seq x y z
N MET A 1 11.65 2.58 -11.13
CA MET A 1 11.72 1.14 -10.80
C MET A 1 10.81 0.90 -9.60
N ALA A 2 9.84 0.00 -9.71
CA ALA A 2 8.96 -0.32 -8.59
C ALA A 2 9.71 -1.19 -7.58
N SER A 3 9.70 -0.83 -6.30
CA SER A 3 10.27 -1.67 -5.24
C SER A 3 9.23 -2.73 -4.86
N LEU A 4 9.45 -3.95 -5.34
CA LEU A 4 8.68 -5.13 -4.93
C LEU A 4 9.32 -5.68 -3.66
N GLN A 5 8.63 -5.62 -2.53
CA GLN A 5 9.11 -6.17 -1.26
C GLN A 5 8.05 -7.08 -0.65
N TRP A 6 8.45 -8.32 -0.38
CA TRP A 6 7.61 -9.34 0.28
C TRP A 6 7.88 -9.33 1.78
N HIS A 7 6.84 -9.22 2.60
CA HIS A 7 6.93 -9.18 4.05
C HIS A 7 6.44 -10.48 4.68
N HIS A 8 7.35 -11.31 5.20
CA HIS A 8 7.07 -12.57 5.90
C HIS A 8 7.04 -12.35 7.43
N SER A 9 5.94 -11.86 7.99
CA SER A 9 6.01 -11.35 9.38
C SER A 9 4.98 -11.88 10.37
N CYS A 10 3.96 -12.64 9.96
CA CYS A 10 2.87 -13.02 10.88
C CYS A 10 1.83 -13.92 10.23
N GLN A 11 0.96 -14.54 11.05
CA GLN A 11 -0.34 -15.04 10.58
C GLN A 11 -1.20 -13.83 10.18
N MET A 12 -1.43 -13.66 8.88
CA MET A 12 -2.11 -12.47 8.39
C MET A 12 -3.61 -12.48 8.70
N VAL A 13 -4.11 -11.35 9.20
CA VAL A 13 -5.54 -11.07 9.33
C VAL A 13 -5.86 -9.87 8.45
N ILE A 14 -6.72 -10.04 7.45
CA ILE A 14 -7.12 -8.97 6.55
C ILE A 14 -8.33 -8.23 7.13
N ASP A 15 -8.10 -7.02 7.64
CA ASP A 15 -9.17 -6.09 8.00
C ASP A 15 -9.25 -4.97 6.95
N SER A 16 -10.17 -5.13 6.00
CA SER A 16 -10.33 -4.19 4.88
C SER A 16 -10.75 -2.78 5.33
N GLN A 17 -11.50 -2.66 6.44
CA GLN A 17 -11.88 -1.36 6.98
C GLN A 17 -10.68 -0.65 7.61
N ALA A 18 -9.87 -1.37 8.39
CA ALA A 18 -8.69 -0.81 9.02
C ALA A 18 -7.62 -0.42 7.98
N ILE A 19 -7.45 -1.23 6.93
CA ILE A 19 -6.60 -0.91 5.78
C ILE A 19 -7.13 0.33 5.05
N GLY A 20 -8.44 0.39 4.77
CA GLY A 20 -9.07 1.53 4.12
C GLY A 20 -8.90 2.84 4.90
N LYS A 21 -9.03 2.80 6.22
CA LYS A 21 -8.77 3.95 7.09
C LYS A 21 -7.32 4.41 7.03
N ALA A 22 -6.36 3.49 7.13
CA ALA A 22 -4.94 3.82 7.07
C ALA A 22 -4.53 4.41 5.71
N LEU A 23 -5.09 3.90 4.62
CA LEU A 23 -4.94 4.47 3.28
C LEU A 23 -5.54 5.89 3.23
N GLY A 24 -6.75 6.09 3.78
CA GLY A 24 -7.42 7.39 3.85
C GLY A 24 -6.64 8.44 4.64
N ASP A 25 -6.00 8.05 5.74
CA ASP A 25 -5.13 8.91 6.55
C ASP A 25 -3.88 9.33 5.76
N LEU A 26 -3.37 8.46 4.88
CA LEU A 26 -2.27 8.74 3.96
C LEU A 26 -2.70 9.48 2.69
N GLY A 27 -4.00 9.74 2.52
CA GLY A 27 -4.55 10.45 1.36
C GLY A 27 -4.76 9.56 0.14
N PHE A 28 -5.05 8.27 0.36
CA PHE A 28 -5.42 7.31 -0.67
C PHE A 28 -6.84 6.79 -0.45
N SER A 29 -7.53 6.51 -1.55
CA SER A 29 -8.86 5.90 -1.55
C SER A 29 -8.80 4.57 -2.28
N ILE A 30 -9.50 3.57 -1.73
CA ILE A 30 -9.61 2.25 -2.38
C ILE A 30 -10.37 2.44 -3.70
N ALA A 31 -9.73 2.07 -4.80
CA ALA A 31 -10.31 2.13 -6.13
C ALA A 31 -10.87 0.76 -6.56
N ASN A 32 -10.20 -0.32 -6.14
CA ASN A 32 -10.66 -1.69 -6.37
C ASN A 32 -10.09 -2.63 -5.29
N SER A 33 -10.78 -3.70 -4.95
CA SER A 33 -10.28 -4.71 -4.02
C SER A 33 -10.99 -6.03 -4.25
N ASP A 34 -10.24 -7.13 -4.14
CA ASP A 34 -10.78 -8.48 -4.08
C ASP A 34 -10.05 -9.23 -2.97
N LEU A 35 -10.74 -9.43 -1.86
CA LEU A 35 -10.15 -10.09 -0.69
C LEU A 35 -9.99 -11.59 -0.89
N GLU A 36 -10.82 -12.21 -1.75
CA GLU A 36 -10.75 -13.63 -2.08
C GLU A 36 -9.56 -13.91 -3.00
N SER A 37 -9.35 -13.05 -4.00
CA SER A 37 -8.17 -13.12 -4.88
C SER A 37 -6.90 -12.54 -4.23
N GLY A 38 -7.04 -11.85 -3.10
CA GLY A 38 -5.93 -11.41 -2.25
C GLY A 38 -5.29 -10.09 -2.67
N TYR A 39 -6.06 -9.06 -3.04
CA TYR A 39 -5.52 -7.74 -3.33
C TYR A 39 -6.42 -6.56 -2.94
N ILE A 40 -5.78 -5.41 -2.71
CA ILE A 40 -6.38 -4.08 -2.58
C ILE A 40 -5.58 -3.11 -3.45
N PHE A 41 -6.30 -2.34 -4.27
CA PHE A 41 -5.75 -1.30 -5.12
C PHE A 41 -6.31 0.06 -4.72
N ALA A 42 -5.42 1.02 -4.47
CA ALA A 42 -5.78 2.35 -4.02
C ALA A 42 -5.08 3.43 -4.85
N LEU A 43 -5.77 4.57 -5.00
CA LEU A 43 -5.31 5.73 -5.75
C LEU A 43 -5.21 6.93 -4.82
N ALA A 44 -4.30 7.86 -5.12
CA ALA A 44 -4.26 9.13 -4.42
C ALA A 44 -5.61 9.84 -4.53
N ASP A 45 -6.14 10.29 -3.40
CA ASP A 45 -7.40 11.01 -3.35
C ASP A 45 -7.22 12.42 -3.93
N ALA A 46 -8.01 12.74 -4.95
CA ALA A 46 -8.02 14.02 -5.63
C ALA A 46 -8.41 15.21 -4.72
N ASN A 47 -9.06 14.94 -3.58
CA ASN A 47 -9.44 15.97 -2.62
C ASN A 47 -8.40 16.17 -1.50
N LYS A 48 -7.34 15.36 -1.46
CA LYS A 48 -6.27 15.47 -0.47
C LYS A 48 -4.99 16.00 -1.11
N LYS A 49 -4.03 16.41 -0.28
CA LYS A 49 -2.74 17.03 -0.67
C LYS A 49 -1.91 16.23 -1.71
N MET A 50 -2.33 15.00 -2.05
CA MET A 50 -1.68 14.10 -3.01
C MET A 50 -2.28 14.18 -4.43
N ALA A 51 -3.32 14.99 -4.67
CA ALA A 51 -4.05 15.06 -5.94
C ALA A 51 -3.20 15.40 -7.18
N GLY A 52 -2.09 16.11 -6.99
CA GLY A 52 -1.15 16.44 -8.06
C GLY A 52 -0.19 15.29 -8.42
N GLU A 53 -0.09 14.28 -7.58
CA GLU A 53 0.85 13.18 -7.72
C GLU A 53 0.08 11.94 -8.22
N SER A 54 0.36 11.49 -9.44
CA SER A 54 -0.21 10.27 -10.01
C SER A 54 0.38 9.03 -9.31
N LEU A 55 -0.04 8.79 -8.08
CA LEU A 55 0.38 7.70 -7.22
C LEU A 55 -0.69 6.62 -7.11
N SER A 56 -0.25 5.36 -7.17
CA SER A 56 -1.09 4.21 -6.89
C SER A 56 -0.41 3.22 -5.96
N ILE A 57 -1.22 2.51 -5.18
CA ILE A 57 -0.79 1.48 -4.25
C ILE A 57 -1.50 0.18 -4.62
N LEU A 58 -0.72 -0.90 -4.73
CA LEU A 58 -1.23 -2.26 -4.78
C LEU A 58 -0.72 -3.01 -3.54
N ILE A 59 -1.65 -3.49 -2.72
CA ILE A 59 -1.36 -4.42 -1.63
C ILE A 59 -1.86 -5.77 -2.09
N SER A 60 -1.01 -6.79 -2.12
CA SER A 60 -1.41 -8.16 -2.50
C SER A 60 -0.87 -9.19 -1.53
N TRP A 61 -1.56 -10.32 -1.40
CA TRP A 61 -1.18 -11.43 -0.54
C TRP A 61 -1.62 -12.76 -1.16
N SER A 62 -1.09 -13.87 -0.64
CA SER A 62 -1.60 -15.20 -1.01
C SER A 62 -2.85 -15.52 -0.19
N PRO A 63 -4.03 -15.73 -0.82
CA PRO A 63 -5.24 -16.09 -0.09
C PRO A 63 -5.18 -17.50 0.53
N VAL A 64 -4.24 -18.34 0.06
CA VAL A 64 -4.05 -19.72 0.53
C VAL A 64 -3.08 -19.79 1.71
N ARG A 65 -1.91 -19.15 1.57
CA ARG A 65 -0.86 -19.27 2.59
C ARG A 65 -0.96 -18.24 3.70
N LEU A 66 -1.42 -17.02 3.39
CA LEU A 66 -1.49 -15.89 4.34
C LEU A 66 -0.19 -15.70 5.15
N ASP A 67 0.95 -16.02 4.51
CA ASP A 67 2.31 -16.05 5.08
C ASP A 67 3.10 -14.77 4.78
N GLY A 68 2.46 -13.82 4.10
CA GLY A 68 3.04 -12.53 3.78
C GLY A 68 2.23 -11.75 2.75
N TYR A 69 2.63 -10.49 2.60
CA TYR A 69 2.05 -9.55 1.67
C TYR A 69 3.12 -8.76 0.91
N LEU A 70 2.72 -8.24 -0.23
CA LEU A 70 3.49 -7.39 -1.09
C LEU A 70 2.81 -6.02 -1.17
N VAL A 71 3.63 -4.96 -1.12
CA VAL A 71 3.17 -3.59 -1.33
C VAL A 71 3.95 -2.99 -2.47
N GLU A 72 3.24 -2.63 -3.53
CA GLU A 72 3.79 -1.89 -4.66
C GLU A 72 3.24 -0.46 -4.66
N VAL A 73 4.14 0.53 -4.65
CA VAL A 73 3.78 1.94 -4.82
C VAL A 73 4.34 2.42 -6.16
N ARG A 74 3.46 2.87 -7.05
CA ARG A 74 3.84 3.41 -8.37
C ARG A 74 3.61 4.91 -8.41
N SER A 75 4.55 5.62 -9.03
CA SER A 75 4.43 7.03 -9.39
C SER A 75 4.62 7.18 -10.90
N LYS A 76 3.83 8.04 -11.55
CA LYS A 76 4.11 8.50 -12.91
C LYS A 76 5.12 9.67 -12.98
N GLU A 77 5.58 10.17 -11.83
CA GLU A 77 6.56 11.26 -11.84
C GLU A 77 7.93 10.76 -12.35
N PRO A 78 8.61 11.54 -13.21
CA PRO A 78 9.99 11.24 -13.58
C PRO A 78 10.86 11.28 -12.32
N ALA A 79 11.77 10.31 -12.17
CA ALA A 79 12.68 10.24 -11.03
C ALA A 79 13.60 11.47 -11.03
N LEU A 80 13.24 12.51 -10.26
CA LEU A 80 14.09 13.68 -10.06
C LEU A 80 15.34 13.24 -9.27
N SER A 81 16.51 13.35 -9.91
CA SER A 81 17.71 12.54 -9.65
C SER A 81 18.48 12.81 -8.36
N ASN A 82 17.93 13.48 -7.34
CA ASN A 82 18.68 13.77 -6.10
C ASN A 82 17.85 13.89 -4.81
N LYS A 83 16.59 13.44 -4.79
CA LYS A 83 15.78 13.37 -3.56
C LYS A 83 15.10 12.01 -3.47
N ARG A 84 15.00 11.46 -2.26
CA ARG A 84 14.25 10.22 -1.97
C ARG A 84 12.86 10.34 -2.58
N SER A 85 12.51 9.46 -3.51
CA SER A 85 11.29 9.62 -4.29
C SER A 85 10.08 9.59 -3.37
N ARG A 86 9.03 10.35 -3.68
CA ARG A 86 7.84 10.41 -2.83
C ARG A 86 7.19 9.02 -2.67
N ALA A 87 7.25 8.20 -3.73
CA ALA A 87 6.84 6.80 -3.70
C ALA A 87 7.62 5.97 -2.67
N GLU A 88 8.94 6.17 -2.53
CA GLU A 88 9.73 5.51 -1.49
C GLU A 88 9.32 5.96 -0.08
N GLN A 89 9.06 7.26 0.13
CA GLN A 89 8.62 7.77 1.43
C GLN A 89 7.28 7.17 1.84
N ILE A 90 6.34 7.09 0.89
CA ILE A 90 5.01 6.50 1.10
C ILE A 90 5.11 4.99 1.32
N SER A 91 5.96 4.30 0.56
CA SER A 91 6.22 2.87 0.76
C SER A 91 6.72 2.59 2.18
N GLU A 92 7.65 3.39 2.71
CA GLU A 92 8.15 3.23 4.08
C GLU A 92 7.08 3.50 5.15
N LEU A 93 6.23 4.53 4.96
CA LEU A 93 5.11 4.82 5.86
C LEU A 93 4.06 3.71 5.86
N LEU A 94 3.73 3.19 4.68
CA LEU A 94 2.80 2.09 4.50
C LEU A 94 3.31 0.83 5.16
N LYS A 95 4.59 0.48 5.01
CA LYS A 95 5.16 -0.70 5.67
C LYS A 95 4.95 -0.68 7.18
N LYS A 96 5.31 0.43 7.84
CA LYS A 96 5.14 0.57 9.29
C LYS A 96 3.68 0.48 9.74
N SER A 97 2.77 1.02 8.93
CA SER A 97 1.34 1.07 9.25
C SER A 97 0.67 -0.28 8.98
N LEU A 98 0.93 -0.88 7.82
CA LEU A 98 0.34 -2.14 7.37
C LEU A 98 0.82 -3.34 8.19
N VAL A 99 2.08 -3.38 8.65
CA VAL A 99 2.52 -4.45 9.57
C VAL A 99 1.60 -4.52 10.79
N LYS A 100 1.22 -3.38 11.38
CA LYS A 100 0.33 -3.37 12.57
C LYS A 100 -1.11 -3.77 12.27
N LEU A 101 -1.54 -3.64 11.02
CA LEU A 101 -2.92 -3.87 10.59
C LEU A 101 -3.12 -5.29 10.06
N LEU A 102 -2.12 -5.81 9.36
CA LEU A 102 -2.13 -7.12 8.74
C LEU A 102 -1.57 -8.21 9.66
N CYS A 103 -0.70 -7.84 10.61
CA CYS A 103 -0.19 -8.74 11.63
C CYS A 103 -0.88 -8.47 12.97
N ARG A 104 -1.67 -9.44 13.44
CA ARG A 104 -1.97 -9.52 14.87
C ARG A 104 -0.79 -10.18 15.59
N PRO A 105 -0.38 -9.67 16.78
CA PRO A 105 0.56 -10.36 17.64
C PRO A 105 0.02 -11.70 18.15
#